data_AF-A0A9X0CJ67-F1
#
_entry.id   AF-A0A9X0CJ67-F1
#
_cell.length_a   1.000
_cell.length_b   1.000
_cell.length_c   1.000
_cell.angle_alpha   90.00
_cell.angle_beta   90.00
_cell.angle_gamma   90.00
#
_symmetry.space_group_name_H-M   'P 1'
#
loop_
_entity.id
_entity.type
_entity.pdbx_description
1 polymer ?
#
loop_
_entity_poly.entity_id
_entity_poly.type
_entity_poly.pdbx_seq_one_letter_code
_entity_poly.pdbx_strand_id
1 'polypeptide(L)'
;MVLHTVMCTAPMTGQLSSLAHKIQSEIVNVFMTFTRPVIQSADHEEAINESIWSLMLKELLEYTTSSPQAFLGGLVLLSELLPIPMPIRSLEDMPPEEANQVMNHRRLWSAHLNPLSTELQGILKDLAGSACHSLQQVLRRVCSQLSDLSAPTAFNIVRTLLETLDSEMNKSSGDENSCTGGGVRIMTLLAYLSSQPAVKVSLLQLLKTSGNAKNDDLLFPSLLPSMLSCLKGSSENQIVSRSQYCVVSIVQSLCDPTVSLMPFETPFTDQHLANTLPDKEMLEVICAALLEHMGSEQQAFATILLALRTLLTLTEHNYGVYHQKIALENNSEVFYRLLKRLSSSFENSIPGPDNLSTLSTTIELLQLLLPEDSVVIPDHDDDAMEDEPLQRTTEISITAAQMRGFLKFDSAVEDGPLKTLEKRLEESCKEDEALEPLLDAVRDLTVMLRKTEADSEKEPEEVTEPHLPSPLPLQTLFINRLSFFAGEVEDERVSPTLWYSTPPPDDIDPEVDLIKINVDSLTEKFCPDFDLKAELEKGLVPSSPGSQTRMKGVRYDTSTNLIFSLNLRNIL
;
A
#
# COMPACT_ATOMS: atom_id res chain seq x y z
N MET A 1 12.31 19.01 -23.34
CA MET A 1 12.15 17.60 -22.92
C MET A 1 13.46 16.84 -22.98
N VAL A 2 14.10 16.67 -24.15
CA VAL A 2 15.41 15.99 -24.26
C VAL A 2 16.46 16.53 -23.28
N LEU A 3 16.64 17.86 -23.20
CA LEU A 3 17.57 18.46 -22.26
C LEU A 3 17.23 18.14 -20.79
N HIS A 4 15.94 18.09 -20.43
CA HIS A 4 15.51 17.71 -19.08
C HIS A 4 15.90 16.26 -18.77
N THR A 5 15.63 15.34 -19.69
CA THR A 5 16.03 13.93 -19.57
C THR A 5 17.53 13.77 -19.38
N VAL A 6 18.35 14.52 -20.13
CA VAL A 6 19.81 14.53 -19.95
C VAL A 6 20.21 15.07 -18.58
N MET A 7 19.50 16.07 -18.04
CA MET A 7 19.80 16.53 -16.68
C MET A 7 19.37 15.51 -15.61
N CYS A 8 18.30 14.73 -15.84
CA CYS A 8 17.86 13.68 -14.92
C CYS A 8 18.85 12.51 -14.79
N THR A 9 19.83 12.38 -15.70
CA THR A 9 20.88 11.37 -15.62
C THR A 9 22.14 11.88 -14.92
N ALA A 10 22.20 13.16 -14.53
CA ALA A 10 23.34 13.72 -13.84
C ALA A 10 23.51 13.07 -12.44
N PRO A 11 24.74 12.70 -12.03
CA PRO A 11 24.97 12.09 -10.73
C PRO A 11 24.71 13.07 -9.59
N MET A 12 23.93 12.63 -8.60
CA MET A 12 23.48 13.46 -7.46
C MET A 12 24.64 14.04 -6.63
N THR A 13 25.78 13.37 -6.60
CA THR A 13 26.98 13.75 -5.85
C THR A 13 28.06 14.42 -6.71
N GLY A 14 27.79 14.64 -8.00
CA GLY A 14 28.75 15.27 -8.92
C GLY A 14 28.92 16.77 -8.68
N GLN A 15 30.07 17.32 -9.07
CA GLN A 15 30.35 18.77 -8.98
C GLN A 15 29.33 19.63 -9.76
N LEU A 16 28.68 19.05 -10.77
CA LEU A 16 27.66 19.71 -11.59
C LEU A 16 26.22 19.43 -11.13
N SER A 17 26.02 18.68 -10.04
CA SER A 17 24.68 18.30 -9.55
C SER A 17 23.81 19.53 -9.28
N SER A 18 24.33 20.54 -8.58
CA SER A 18 23.59 21.77 -8.29
C SER A 18 23.21 22.56 -9.55
N LEU A 19 24.07 22.56 -10.58
CA LEU A 19 23.78 23.19 -11.86
C LEU A 19 22.72 22.42 -12.64
N ALA A 20 22.80 21.08 -12.65
CA ALA A 20 21.81 20.23 -13.30
C ALA A 20 20.41 20.44 -12.71
N HIS A 21 20.29 20.47 -11.38
CA HIS A 21 19.02 20.75 -10.69
C HIS A 21 18.49 22.15 -11.03
N LYS A 22 19.37 23.16 -11.10
CA LYS A 22 18.97 24.51 -11.49
C LYS A 22 18.41 24.53 -12.93
N ILE A 23 19.08 23.86 -13.86
CA ILE A 23 18.63 23.76 -15.26
C ILE A 23 17.30 23.00 -15.34
N GLN A 24 17.12 21.92 -14.59
CA GLN A 24 15.84 21.20 -14.52
C GLN A 24 14.72 22.12 -14.05
N SER A 25 14.92 22.84 -12.95
CA SER A 25 13.94 23.79 -12.42
C SER A 25 13.60 24.90 -13.42
N GLU A 26 14.59 25.46 -14.13
CA GLU A 26 14.35 26.44 -15.19
C GLU A 26 13.52 25.86 -16.34
N ILE A 27 13.78 24.61 -16.75
CA ILE A 27 12.98 23.92 -17.78
C ILE A 27 11.54 23.73 -17.28
N VAL A 28 11.34 23.20 -16.07
CA VAL A 28 10.00 23.02 -15.48
C VAL A 28 9.24 24.35 -15.43
N ASN A 29 9.89 25.44 -15.01
CA ASN A 29 9.30 26.78 -14.97
C ASN A 29 8.84 27.26 -16.36
N VAL A 30 9.59 26.96 -17.42
CA VAL A 30 9.16 27.26 -18.80
C VAL A 30 7.90 26.46 -19.13
N PHE A 31 7.85 25.17 -18.81
CA PHE A 31 6.68 24.33 -19.07
C PHE A 31 5.44 24.78 -18.29
N MET A 32 5.60 25.22 -17.04
CA MET A 32 4.54 25.79 -16.21
C MET A 32 3.95 27.10 -16.77
N THR A 33 4.62 27.76 -17.73
CA THR A 33 4.00 28.92 -18.41
C THR A 33 2.87 28.52 -19.36
N PHE A 34 2.88 27.29 -19.88
CA PHE A 34 1.82 26.76 -20.74
C PHE A 34 0.58 26.31 -19.96
N THR A 35 0.71 26.05 -18.66
CA THR A 35 -0.37 25.57 -17.79
C THR A 35 -1.13 26.72 -17.12
N ARG A 36 -0.86 27.97 -17.54
CA ARG A 36 -1.57 29.14 -17.04
C ARG A 36 -2.97 29.20 -17.63
N PRO A 37 -4.02 29.45 -16.83
CA PRO A 37 -5.37 29.60 -17.34
C PRO A 37 -5.42 30.82 -18.28
N VAL A 38 -5.50 30.57 -19.58
CA VAL A 38 -5.81 31.62 -20.55
C VAL A 38 -7.32 31.76 -20.57
N ILE A 39 -7.83 32.94 -20.20
CA ILE A 39 -9.26 33.27 -20.27
C ILE A 39 -9.63 33.33 -21.76
N GLN A 40 -9.88 32.18 -22.37
CA GLN A 40 -10.47 32.12 -23.71
C GLN A 40 -11.97 31.87 -23.54
N SER A 41 -12.73 32.87 -23.93
CA SER A 41 -14.19 32.86 -24.01
C SER A 41 -14.64 31.92 -25.15
N ALA A 42 -14.60 30.61 -24.93
CA ALA A 42 -15.28 29.63 -25.76
C ALA A 42 -15.40 28.29 -25.00
N ASP A 43 -16.58 28.00 -24.48
CA ASP A 43 -16.95 26.75 -23.80
C ASP A 43 -17.09 25.58 -24.80
N HIS A 44 -16.03 25.26 -25.57
CA HIS A 44 -16.05 24.19 -26.57
C HIS A 44 -14.85 23.23 -26.38
N GLU A 45 -15.11 21.92 -26.37
CA GLU A 45 -14.08 20.87 -26.21
C GLU A 45 -12.96 20.97 -27.27
N GLU A 46 -13.29 21.41 -28.49
CA GLU A 46 -12.32 21.65 -29.57
C GLU A 46 -11.30 22.74 -29.19
N ALA A 47 -11.73 23.80 -28.50
CA ALA A 47 -10.84 24.87 -28.04
C ALA A 47 -9.87 24.39 -26.94
N ILE A 48 -10.30 23.42 -26.12
CA ILE A 48 -9.43 22.77 -25.12
C ILE A 48 -8.37 21.92 -25.84
N ASN A 49 -8.76 21.14 -26.84
CA ASN A 49 -7.84 20.25 -27.57
C ASN A 49 -6.76 21.01 -28.35
N GLU A 50 -7.12 22.16 -28.93
CA GLU A 50 -6.21 23.01 -29.69
C GLU A 50 -5.41 23.99 -28.80
N SER A 51 -5.70 24.02 -27.50
CA SER A 51 -4.98 24.88 -26.57
C SER A 51 -3.50 24.52 -26.50
N ILE A 52 -2.65 25.53 -26.27
CA ILE A 52 -1.21 25.32 -26.12
C ILE A 52 -0.90 24.40 -24.93
N TRP A 53 -1.76 24.42 -23.90
CA TRP A 53 -1.65 23.50 -22.76
C TRP A 53 -1.83 22.04 -23.23
N SER A 54 -2.93 21.71 -23.90
CA SER A 54 -3.19 20.34 -24.38
C SER A 54 -2.13 19.88 -25.40
N LEU A 55 -1.72 20.76 -26.32
CA LEU A 55 -0.66 20.44 -27.30
C LEU A 55 0.68 20.17 -26.61
N MET A 56 1.03 20.97 -25.58
CA MET A 56 2.25 20.74 -24.79
C MET A 56 2.19 19.39 -24.05
N LEU A 57 1.05 19.07 -23.43
CA LEU A 57 0.88 17.80 -22.74
C LEU A 57 0.95 16.63 -23.71
N LYS A 58 0.30 16.74 -24.88
CA LYS A 58 0.35 15.71 -25.91
C LYS A 58 1.79 15.41 -26.33
N GLU A 59 2.56 16.45 -26.66
CA GLU A 59 3.98 16.30 -27.01
C GLU A 59 4.79 15.67 -25.86
N LEU A 60 4.48 16.01 -24.61
CA LEU A 60 5.13 15.42 -23.44
C LEU A 60 4.83 13.93 -23.28
N LEU A 61 3.58 13.53 -23.46
CA LEU A 61 3.16 12.12 -23.36
C LEU A 61 3.75 11.29 -24.52
N GLU A 62 3.71 11.81 -25.74
CA GLU A 62 4.34 11.18 -26.92
C GLU A 62 5.86 11.10 -26.77
N TYR A 63 6.51 12.15 -26.25
CA TYR A 63 7.94 12.12 -25.95
C TYR A 63 8.27 11.04 -24.91
N THR A 64 7.44 10.91 -23.87
CA THR A 64 7.66 9.93 -22.80
C THR A 64 7.74 8.52 -23.38
N THR A 65 6.88 8.15 -24.33
CA THR A 65 6.88 6.81 -24.97
C THR A 65 7.77 6.70 -26.21
N SER A 66 8.42 7.79 -26.64
CA SER A 66 9.22 7.82 -27.88
C SER A 66 10.43 6.88 -27.89
N SER A 67 11.06 6.67 -26.73
CA SER A 67 12.26 5.85 -26.57
C SER A 67 12.51 5.47 -25.10
N PRO A 68 13.18 4.35 -24.79
CA PRO A 68 13.41 3.92 -23.41
C PRO A 68 14.10 4.95 -22.51
N GLN A 69 15.08 5.67 -23.06
CA GLN A 69 15.76 6.79 -22.41
C GLN A 69 14.82 7.94 -21.99
N ALA A 70 13.68 8.09 -22.66
CA ALA A 70 12.71 9.14 -22.39
C ALA A 70 11.71 8.78 -21.29
N PHE A 71 11.55 7.50 -20.93
CA PHE A 71 10.55 7.05 -19.94
C PHE A 71 10.69 7.80 -18.61
N LEU A 72 11.89 7.75 -18.01
CA LEU A 72 12.10 8.36 -16.71
C LEU A 72 12.04 9.91 -16.80
N GLY A 73 12.75 10.49 -17.77
CA GLY A 73 12.84 11.95 -17.91
C GLY A 73 11.48 12.60 -18.23
N GLY A 74 10.66 11.93 -19.04
CA GLY A 74 9.29 12.34 -19.38
C GLY A 74 8.34 12.23 -18.20
N LEU A 75 8.36 11.11 -17.47
CA LEU A 75 7.53 10.95 -16.27
C LEU A 75 7.91 11.90 -15.13
N VAL A 76 9.21 12.15 -14.91
CA VAL A 76 9.66 13.13 -13.91
C VAL A 76 9.16 14.53 -14.30
N LEU A 77 9.30 14.92 -15.57
CA LEU A 77 8.78 16.20 -16.04
C LEU A 77 7.26 16.30 -15.87
N LEU A 78 6.51 15.23 -16.19
CA LEU A 78 5.07 15.20 -15.97
C LEU A 78 4.71 15.34 -14.48
N SER A 79 5.42 14.64 -13.59
CA SER A 79 5.20 14.71 -12.14
C SER A 79 5.46 16.10 -11.56
N GLU A 80 6.49 16.80 -12.05
CA GLU A 80 6.82 18.17 -11.65
C GLU A 80 5.77 19.20 -12.11
N LEU A 81 5.07 18.93 -13.21
CA LEU A 81 4.02 19.81 -13.74
C LEU A 81 2.66 19.56 -13.07
N LEU A 82 2.37 18.31 -12.71
CA LEU A 82 1.10 17.95 -12.10
C LEU A 82 0.91 18.60 -10.73
N PRO A 83 -0.32 18.99 -10.36
CA PRO A 83 -0.58 19.54 -9.04
C PRO A 83 -0.34 18.46 -7.96
N ILE A 84 0.15 18.90 -6.79
CA ILE A 84 0.36 18.04 -5.62
C ILE A 84 -1.00 17.46 -5.17
N PRO A 85 -1.11 16.20 -4.71
CA PRO A 85 -2.38 15.64 -4.22
C PRO A 85 -2.96 16.39 -3.02
N MET A 86 -4.28 16.31 -2.86
CA MET A 86 -5.03 16.83 -1.70
C MET A 86 -5.03 15.82 -0.53
N PRO A 87 -5.24 16.27 0.73
CA PRO A 87 -5.41 17.64 1.18
C PRO A 87 -4.09 18.43 1.21
N ILE A 88 -4.14 19.70 0.80
CA ILE A 88 -2.97 20.59 0.95
C ILE A 88 -2.94 21.06 2.40
N ARG A 89 -1.84 20.74 3.10
CA ARG A 89 -1.61 21.21 4.48
C ARG A 89 -0.94 22.57 4.48
N SER A 90 -1.45 23.49 5.28
CA SER A 90 -0.89 24.83 5.47
C SER A 90 -0.77 25.16 6.96
N LEU A 91 0.16 26.05 7.33
CA LEU A 91 0.31 26.51 8.72
C LEU A 91 -0.86 27.43 9.14
N GLU A 92 -1.45 28.12 8.18
CA GLU A 92 -2.59 29.02 8.34
C GLU A 92 -3.74 28.56 7.46
N ASP A 93 -4.98 28.87 7.84
CA ASP A 93 -6.15 28.60 7.00
C ASP A 93 -6.03 29.32 5.66
N MET A 94 -6.17 28.57 4.57
CA MET A 94 -6.10 29.13 3.23
C MET A 94 -7.34 30.00 2.95
N PRO A 95 -7.18 31.25 2.46
CA PRO A 95 -8.32 32.07 2.08
C PRO A 95 -9.23 31.35 1.07
N PRO A 96 -10.57 31.50 1.17
CA PRO A 96 -11.51 30.77 0.33
C PRO A 96 -11.35 31.10 -1.16
N GLU A 97 -10.87 32.31 -1.50
CA GLU A 97 -10.58 32.69 -2.88
C GLU A 97 -9.38 31.92 -3.45
N GLU A 98 -8.31 31.77 -2.68
CA GLU A 98 -7.11 31.00 -3.07
C GLU A 98 -7.43 29.51 -3.17
N ALA A 99 -8.18 28.98 -2.20
CA ALA A 99 -8.69 27.61 -2.23
C ALA A 99 -9.50 27.34 -3.51
N ASN A 100 -10.39 28.25 -3.90
CA ASN A 100 -11.16 28.15 -5.14
C ASN A 100 -10.27 28.24 -6.39
N GLN A 101 -9.25 29.09 -6.40
CA GLN A 101 -8.30 29.16 -7.52
C GLN A 101 -7.53 27.86 -7.70
N VAL A 102 -7.02 27.28 -6.61
CA VAL A 102 -6.34 25.97 -6.62
C VAL A 102 -7.26 24.89 -7.15
N MET A 103 -8.50 24.82 -6.64
CA MET A 103 -9.47 23.81 -7.09
C MET A 103 -9.86 23.99 -8.56
N ASN A 104 -10.03 25.23 -9.03
CA ASN A 104 -10.29 25.51 -10.44
C ASN A 104 -9.11 25.12 -11.33
N HIS A 105 -7.87 25.38 -10.88
CA HIS A 105 -6.68 24.96 -11.60
C HIS A 105 -6.59 23.43 -11.75
N ARG A 106 -6.93 22.66 -10.69
CA ARG A 106 -7.02 21.18 -10.78
C ARG A 106 -8.09 20.72 -11.77
N ARG A 107 -9.25 21.37 -11.81
CA ARG A 107 -10.32 21.05 -12.77
C ARG A 107 -9.84 21.28 -14.21
N LEU A 108 -9.09 22.35 -14.46
CA LEU A 108 -8.48 22.60 -15.77
C LEU A 108 -7.48 21.49 -16.14
N TRP A 109 -6.60 21.08 -15.21
CA TRP A 109 -5.72 19.92 -15.43
C TRP A 109 -6.50 18.68 -15.85
N SER A 110 -7.58 18.35 -15.15
CA SER A 110 -8.43 17.22 -15.52
C SER A 110 -9.07 17.41 -16.91
N ALA A 111 -9.50 18.62 -17.26
CA ALA A 111 -10.12 18.91 -18.55
C ALA A 111 -9.13 18.77 -19.72
N HIS A 112 -7.88 19.25 -19.55
CA HIS A 112 -6.83 19.15 -20.56
C HIS A 112 -6.26 17.73 -20.71
N LEU A 113 -6.32 16.90 -19.66
CA LEU A 113 -5.85 15.51 -19.70
C LEU A 113 -6.89 14.52 -20.22
N ASN A 114 -8.18 14.83 -20.10
CA ASN A 114 -9.26 13.92 -20.54
C ASN A 114 -9.16 13.54 -22.04
N PRO A 115 -8.89 14.47 -22.98
CA PRO A 115 -8.68 14.16 -24.39
C PRO A 115 -7.43 13.31 -24.67
N LEU A 116 -6.45 13.33 -23.76
CA LEU A 116 -5.17 12.62 -23.85
C LEU A 116 -5.18 11.31 -23.03
N SER A 117 -6.36 10.84 -22.66
CA SER A 117 -6.52 9.66 -21.82
C SER A 117 -5.96 8.41 -22.49
N THR A 118 -6.03 8.28 -23.81
CA THR A 118 -5.47 7.15 -24.55
C THR A 118 -3.94 7.06 -24.44
N GLU A 119 -3.25 8.19 -24.53
CA GLU A 119 -1.81 8.30 -24.42
C GLU A 119 -1.36 7.98 -23.00
N LEU A 120 -2.07 8.50 -21.99
CA LEU A 120 -1.85 8.14 -20.59
C LEU A 120 -2.03 6.64 -20.35
N GLN A 121 -3.10 6.04 -20.89
CA GLN A 121 -3.34 4.60 -20.76
C GLN A 121 -2.21 3.78 -21.41
N GLY A 122 -1.71 4.22 -22.58
CA GLY A 122 -0.56 3.61 -23.23
C GLY A 122 0.68 3.60 -22.34
N ILE A 123 1.02 4.75 -21.75
CA ILE A 123 2.14 4.89 -20.80
C ILE A 123 1.98 3.90 -19.63
N LEU A 124 0.79 3.80 -19.03
CA LEU A 124 0.56 2.89 -17.91
C LEU A 124 0.72 1.43 -18.32
N LYS A 125 0.13 1.04 -19.46
CA LYS A 125 0.20 -0.35 -19.98
C LYS A 125 1.64 -0.76 -20.28
N ASP A 126 2.45 0.16 -20.79
CA ASP A 126 3.85 -0.12 -21.15
C ASP A 126 4.78 -0.14 -19.93
N LEU A 127 4.55 0.74 -18.94
CA LEU A 127 5.53 0.99 -17.87
C LEU A 127 5.16 0.37 -16.52
N ALA A 128 3.88 0.05 -16.24
CA ALA A 128 3.46 -0.47 -14.93
C ALA A 128 4.10 -1.81 -14.55
N GLY A 129 4.46 -2.64 -15.54
CA GLY A 129 5.16 -3.90 -15.34
C GLY A 129 6.70 -3.79 -15.30
N SER A 130 7.27 -2.58 -15.31
CA SER A 130 8.73 -2.38 -15.43
C SER A 130 9.51 -2.82 -14.20
N ALA A 131 10.62 -3.54 -14.40
CA ALA A 131 11.57 -3.91 -13.34
C ALA A 131 12.51 -2.76 -12.92
N CYS A 132 12.38 -1.57 -13.54
CA CYS A 132 13.18 -0.41 -13.15
C CYS A 132 12.57 0.27 -11.93
N HIS A 133 13.23 0.15 -10.77
CA HIS A 133 12.75 0.73 -9.51
C HIS A 133 12.50 2.24 -9.58
N SER A 134 13.46 3.00 -10.11
CA SER A 134 13.30 4.46 -10.27
C SER A 134 12.08 4.82 -11.11
N LEU A 135 11.76 4.01 -12.12
CA LEU A 135 10.58 4.21 -12.95
C LEU A 135 9.30 3.89 -12.17
N GLN A 136 9.28 2.78 -11.43
CA GLN A 136 8.15 2.41 -10.56
C GLN A 136 7.86 3.50 -9.52
N GLN A 137 8.89 4.11 -8.94
CA GLN A 137 8.72 5.19 -7.97
C GLN A 137 8.10 6.44 -8.57
N VAL A 138 8.59 6.89 -9.73
CA VAL A 138 8.01 8.05 -10.41
C VAL A 138 6.58 7.73 -10.87
N LEU A 139 6.32 6.50 -11.32
CA LEU A 139 4.98 6.05 -11.70
C LEU A 139 4.01 6.06 -10.52
N ARG A 140 4.44 5.65 -9.31
CA ARG A 140 3.65 5.79 -8.07
C ARG A 140 3.20 7.24 -7.86
N ARG A 141 4.10 8.21 -8.04
CA ARG A 141 3.80 9.65 -7.88
C ARG A 141 2.85 10.15 -8.96
N VAL A 142 3.14 9.87 -10.23
CA VAL A 142 2.31 10.30 -11.35
C VAL A 142 0.90 9.72 -11.23
N CYS A 143 0.76 8.42 -10.96
CA CYS A 143 -0.56 7.79 -10.75
C CYS A 143 -1.31 8.40 -9.57
N SER A 144 -0.61 8.76 -8.49
CA SER A 144 -1.19 9.44 -7.34
C SER A 144 -1.74 10.83 -7.70
N GLN A 145 -0.90 11.65 -8.33
CA GLN A 145 -1.27 13.00 -8.75
C GLN A 145 -2.43 12.98 -9.74
N LEU A 146 -2.39 12.08 -10.73
CA LEU A 146 -3.46 11.91 -11.72
C LEU A 146 -4.77 11.44 -11.07
N SER A 147 -4.72 10.43 -10.19
CA SER A 147 -5.93 9.90 -9.55
C SER A 147 -6.59 10.93 -8.64
N ASP A 148 -5.81 11.84 -8.04
CA ASP A 148 -6.37 12.90 -7.20
C ASP A 148 -6.96 14.09 -8.00
N LEU A 149 -6.81 14.16 -9.32
CA LEU A 149 -7.35 15.29 -10.09
C LEU A 149 -8.88 15.33 -10.08
N SER A 150 -9.51 14.21 -10.43
CA SER A 150 -10.96 14.12 -10.59
C SER A 150 -11.43 12.66 -10.57
N ALA A 151 -12.74 12.46 -10.35
CA ALA A 151 -13.37 11.15 -10.36
C ALA A 151 -13.15 10.39 -11.69
N PRO A 152 -13.36 10.98 -12.89
CA PRO A 152 -13.09 10.28 -14.15
C PRO A 152 -11.63 9.88 -14.34
N THR A 153 -10.69 10.74 -13.92
CA THR A 153 -9.26 10.42 -14.04
C THR A 153 -8.88 9.28 -13.09
N ALA A 154 -9.30 9.32 -11.82
CA ALA A 154 -9.09 8.24 -10.85
C ALA A 154 -9.59 6.90 -11.38
N PHE A 155 -10.85 6.87 -11.84
CA PHE A 155 -11.47 5.66 -12.37
C PHE A 155 -10.68 5.10 -13.56
N ASN A 156 -10.26 5.96 -14.50
CA ASN A 156 -9.51 5.54 -15.68
C ASN A 156 -8.13 4.99 -15.34
N ILE A 157 -7.37 5.65 -14.45
CA ILE A 157 -6.03 5.19 -14.05
C ILE A 157 -6.14 3.81 -13.37
N VAL A 158 -7.05 3.65 -12.42
CA VAL A 158 -7.24 2.38 -11.71
C VAL A 158 -7.72 1.30 -12.67
N ARG A 159 -8.71 1.60 -13.52
CA ARG A 159 -9.19 0.66 -14.55
C ARG A 159 -8.05 0.15 -15.42
N THR A 160 -7.19 1.03 -15.92
CA THR A 160 -6.07 0.63 -16.78
C THR A 160 -5.03 -0.23 -16.06
N LEU A 161 -4.73 0.07 -14.80
CA LEU A 161 -3.85 -0.78 -14.00
C LEU A 161 -4.46 -2.17 -13.76
N LEU A 162 -5.78 -2.24 -13.49
CA LEU A 162 -6.49 -3.52 -13.34
C LEU A 162 -6.58 -4.30 -14.66
N GLU A 163 -6.83 -3.65 -15.81
CA GLU A 163 -6.76 -4.29 -17.14
C GLU A 163 -5.39 -4.93 -17.39
N THR A 164 -4.33 -4.22 -17.03
CA THR A 164 -2.95 -4.68 -17.23
C THR A 164 -2.64 -5.84 -16.28
N LEU A 165 -3.08 -5.75 -15.02
CA LEU A 165 -2.94 -6.82 -14.04
C LEU A 165 -3.71 -8.07 -14.47
N ASP A 166 -4.97 -7.93 -14.86
CA ASP A 166 -5.81 -9.04 -15.31
C ASP A 166 -5.19 -9.74 -16.53
N SER A 167 -4.65 -8.97 -17.48
CA SER A 167 -3.89 -9.53 -18.61
C SER A 167 -2.66 -10.33 -18.16
N GLU A 168 -1.91 -9.86 -17.17
CA GLU A 168 -0.74 -10.57 -16.63
C GLU A 168 -1.12 -11.83 -15.86
N MET A 169 -2.20 -11.79 -15.06
CA MET A 169 -2.69 -12.94 -14.32
C MET A 169 -3.28 -14.02 -15.24
N ASN A 170 -3.86 -13.64 -16.38
CA ASN A 170 -4.33 -14.60 -17.37
C ASN A 170 -3.19 -15.24 -18.22
N LYS A 171 -1.96 -14.70 -18.16
CA LYS A 171 -0.79 -15.26 -18.87
C LYS A 171 -0.10 -16.39 -18.11
N SER A 172 -0.32 -16.55 -16.80
CA SER A 172 0.30 -17.63 -16.02
C SER A 172 -0.28 -18.98 -16.44
N SER A 173 0.47 -19.72 -17.26
CA SER A 173 0.07 -21.02 -17.78
C SER A 173 0.15 -22.11 -16.71
N GLY A 174 -1.00 -22.55 -16.17
CA GLY A 174 -1.19 -23.90 -15.61
C GLY A 174 -1.22 -24.04 -14.08
N ASP A 175 -0.60 -23.12 -13.33
CA ASP A 175 -0.67 -23.13 -11.86
C ASP A 175 -1.64 -22.04 -11.38
N GLU A 176 -2.81 -22.45 -10.88
CA GLU A 176 -3.93 -21.59 -10.42
C GLU A 176 -3.54 -20.58 -9.31
N ASN A 177 -2.32 -20.66 -8.79
CA ASN A 177 -1.81 -19.88 -7.65
C ASN A 177 -0.54 -19.06 -7.94
N SER A 178 -0.17 -18.85 -9.21
CA SER A 178 1.07 -18.14 -9.56
C SER A 178 0.83 -16.87 -10.38
N CYS A 179 1.46 -15.76 -9.99
CA CYS A 179 1.44 -14.49 -10.73
C CYS A 179 2.78 -14.29 -11.46
N THR A 180 2.76 -13.69 -12.65
CA THR A 180 4.00 -13.33 -13.37
C THR A 180 4.77 -12.26 -12.60
N GLY A 181 6.09 -12.16 -12.80
CA GLY A 181 6.88 -11.06 -12.21
C GLY A 181 6.37 -9.67 -12.62
N GLY A 182 5.84 -9.54 -13.84
CA GLY A 182 5.16 -8.33 -14.31
C GLY A 182 3.90 -8.02 -13.50
N GLY A 183 3.04 -9.03 -13.28
CA GLY A 183 1.84 -8.90 -12.45
C GLY A 183 2.17 -8.54 -11.00
N VAL A 184 3.22 -9.12 -10.40
CA VAL A 184 3.66 -8.77 -9.03
C VAL A 184 4.12 -7.31 -8.93
N ARG A 185 4.76 -6.76 -9.97
CA ARG A 185 5.14 -5.34 -10.00
C ARG A 185 3.93 -4.41 -10.12
N ILE A 186 2.94 -4.79 -10.93
CA ILE A 186 1.68 -4.05 -11.01
C ILE A 186 0.92 -4.12 -9.67
N MET A 187 0.87 -5.29 -9.02
CA MET A 187 0.31 -5.42 -7.67
C MET A 187 1.07 -4.59 -6.64
N THR A 188 2.41 -4.50 -6.75
CA THR A 188 3.21 -3.64 -5.88
C THR A 188 2.85 -2.16 -6.05
N LEU A 189 2.64 -1.72 -7.30
CA LEU A 189 2.17 -0.37 -7.60
C LEU A 189 0.76 -0.13 -7.02
N LEU A 190 -0.16 -1.07 -7.22
CA LEU A 190 -1.52 -1.00 -6.67
C LEU A 190 -1.54 -1.02 -5.14
N ALA A 191 -0.70 -1.83 -4.48
CA ALA A 191 -0.58 -1.86 -3.03
C ALA A 191 -0.21 -0.47 -2.48
N TYR A 192 0.77 0.20 -3.10
CA TYR A 192 1.11 1.58 -2.73
C TYR A 192 -0.07 2.54 -2.97
N LEU A 193 -0.66 2.50 -4.17
CA LEU A 193 -1.72 3.44 -4.56
C LEU A 193 -3.02 3.23 -3.79
N SER A 194 -3.31 2.00 -3.33
CA SER A 194 -4.53 1.66 -2.59
C SER A 194 -4.67 2.40 -1.26
N SER A 195 -3.55 2.86 -0.69
CA SER A 195 -3.52 3.73 0.50
C SER A 195 -4.01 5.15 0.22
N GLN A 196 -4.29 5.50 -1.04
CA GLN A 196 -4.77 6.81 -1.45
C GLN A 196 -6.28 6.80 -1.62
N PRO A 197 -7.02 7.75 -1.01
CA PRO A 197 -8.47 7.73 -1.02
C PRO A 197 -9.12 7.65 -2.42
N ALA A 198 -8.64 8.44 -3.38
CA ALA A 198 -9.17 8.46 -4.74
C ALA A 198 -9.03 7.10 -5.46
N VAL A 199 -7.90 6.44 -5.25
CA VAL A 199 -7.60 5.13 -5.83
C VAL A 199 -8.43 4.06 -5.13
N LYS A 200 -8.47 4.08 -3.80
CA LYS A 200 -9.24 3.12 -3.00
C LYS A 200 -10.70 3.06 -3.41
N VAL A 201 -11.39 4.21 -3.46
CA VAL A 201 -12.81 4.24 -3.84
C VAL A 201 -13.01 3.74 -5.27
N SER A 202 -12.07 4.04 -6.17
CA SER A 202 -12.11 3.52 -7.55
C SER A 202 -11.90 1.99 -7.58
N LEU A 203 -11.01 1.45 -6.74
CA LEU A 203 -10.82 0.00 -6.58
C LEU A 203 -12.09 -0.67 -6.07
N LEU A 204 -12.75 -0.12 -5.04
CA LEU A 204 -14.02 -0.64 -4.51
C LEU A 204 -15.12 -0.67 -5.58
N GLN A 205 -15.13 0.27 -6.51
CA GLN A 205 -16.09 0.29 -7.61
C GLN A 205 -15.77 -0.73 -8.72
N LEU A 206 -14.48 -0.96 -9.01
CA LEU A 206 -14.03 -1.78 -10.12
C LEU A 206 -13.85 -3.26 -9.77
N LEU A 207 -13.51 -3.58 -8.51
CA LEU A 207 -13.26 -4.93 -8.02
C LEU A 207 -14.51 -5.64 -7.48
N LYS A 208 -15.70 -5.08 -7.72
CA LYS A 208 -16.97 -5.71 -7.33
C LYS A 208 -17.05 -7.14 -7.86
N THR A 209 -17.33 -8.05 -6.95
CA THR A 209 -17.58 -9.46 -7.27
C THR A 209 -19.01 -9.64 -7.78
N SER A 210 -19.23 -10.74 -8.49
CA SER A 210 -20.56 -11.09 -8.98
C SER A 210 -21.41 -11.70 -7.87
N GLY A 211 -22.50 -11.02 -7.51
CA GLY A 211 -23.68 -11.64 -6.92
C GLY A 211 -24.94 -11.30 -7.71
N ASN A 212 -25.96 -10.67 -7.09
CA ASN A 212 -27.27 -10.46 -7.74
C ASN A 212 -27.26 -9.46 -8.91
N ALA A 213 -26.11 -8.84 -9.21
CA ALA A 213 -25.93 -8.00 -10.39
C ALA A 213 -25.92 -8.85 -11.67
N LYS A 214 -26.53 -8.35 -12.75
CA LYS A 214 -26.39 -9.00 -14.06
C LYS A 214 -24.91 -8.93 -14.46
N ASN A 215 -24.29 -10.10 -14.68
CA ASN A 215 -22.85 -10.23 -14.98
C ASN A 215 -22.31 -9.29 -16.08
N ASP A 216 -23.17 -8.82 -16.98
CA ASP A 216 -22.79 -7.96 -18.11
C ASP A 216 -22.31 -6.54 -17.69
N ASP A 217 -22.56 -6.10 -16.44
CA ASP A 217 -22.16 -4.76 -15.97
C ASP A 217 -20.81 -4.74 -15.22
N LEU A 218 -20.23 -5.89 -14.88
CA LEU A 218 -18.97 -5.98 -14.12
C LEU A 218 -17.75 -6.02 -15.04
N LEU A 219 -16.78 -5.14 -14.80
CA LEU A 219 -15.56 -5.06 -15.61
C LEU A 219 -14.54 -6.16 -15.25
N PHE A 220 -14.40 -6.52 -13.97
CA PHE A 220 -13.37 -7.45 -13.49
C PHE A 220 -13.91 -8.48 -12.46
N PRO A 221 -14.96 -9.26 -12.78
CA PRO A 221 -15.66 -10.09 -11.79
C PRO A 221 -14.79 -11.18 -11.14
N SER A 222 -13.75 -11.65 -11.82
CA SER A 222 -12.83 -12.69 -11.33
C SER A 222 -11.53 -12.15 -10.76
N LEU A 223 -11.22 -10.86 -10.92
CA LEU A 223 -9.89 -10.34 -10.59
C LEU A 223 -9.61 -10.35 -9.09
N LEU A 224 -10.55 -9.89 -8.25
CA LEU A 224 -10.39 -9.95 -6.80
C LEU A 224 -10.24 -11.41 -6.30
N PRO A 225 -11.10 -12.37 -6.69
CA PRO A 225 -10.87 -13.78 -6.37
C PRO A 225 -9.50 -14.32 -6.82
N SER A 226 -9.04 -13.97 -8.03
CA SER A 226 -7.71 -14.37 -8.53
C SER A 226 -6.57 -13.74 -7.73
N MET A 227 -6.71 -12.49 -7.28
CA MET A 227 -5.75 -11.86 -6.38
C MET A 227 -5.71 -12.59 -5.04
N LEU A 228 -6.88 -12.90 -4.46
CA LEU A 228 -6.98 -13.62 -3.19
C LEU A 228 -6.44 -15.06 -3.28
N SER A 229 -6.55 -15.74 -4.43
CA SER A 229 -5.98 -17.09 -4.61
C SER A 229 -4.45 -17.12 -4.49
N CYS A 230 -3.77 -16.00 -4.77
CA CYS A 230 -2.32 -15.88 -4.57
C CYS A 230 -1.91 -16.09 -3.11
N LEU A 231 -2.82 -15.88 -2.14
CA LEU A 231 -2.59 -16.13 -0.72
C LEU A 231 -2.38 -17.61 -0.37
N LYS A 232 -2.74 -18.53 -1.28
CA LYS A 232 -2.64 -19.99 -1.09
C LYS A 232 -1.31 -20.57 -1.54
N GLY A 233 -0.49 -19.81 -2.28
CA GLY A 233 0.82 -20.26 -2.76
C GLY A 233 1.80 -20.58 -1.62
N SER A 234 2.77 -21.44 -1.88
CA SER A 234 3.87 -21.71 -0.93
C SER A 234 4.83 -20.51 -0.88
N SER A 235 5.14 -20.03 0.33
CA SER A 235 5.97 -18.85 0.56
C SER A 235 7.48 -19.05 0.26
N GLU A 236 7.90 -20.27 -0.10
CA GLU A 236 9.29 -20.59 -0.46
C GLU A 236 9.77 -19.85 -1.72
N ASN A 237 8.86 -19.49 -2.62
CA ASN A 237 9.17 -18.70 -3.80
C ASN A 237 9.03 -17.19 -3.50
N GLN A 238 10.10 -16.42 -3.70
CA GLN A 238 10.11 -14.96 -3.46
C GLN A 238 9.03 -14.20 -4.24
N ILE A 239 8.71 -14.62 -5.47
CA ILE A 239 7.64 -14.01 -6.29
C ILE A 239 6.27 -14.24 -5.63
N VAL A 240 6.05 -15.43 -5.08
CA VAL A 240 4.82 -15.80 -4.37
C VAL A 240 4.73 -15.07 -3.03
N SER A 241 5.81 -15.04 -2.26
CA SER A 241 5.84 -14.26 -1.00
C SER A 241 5.57 -12.77 -1.25
N ARG A 242 6.12 -12.21 -2.34
CA ARG A 242 5.87 -10.82 -2.72
C ARG A 242 4.44 -10.59 -3.19
N SER A 243 3.86 -11.51 -3.98
CA SER A 243 2.47 -11.39 -4.39
C SER A 243 1.53 -11.41 -3.18
N GLN A 244 1.76 -12.31 -2.22
CA GLN A 244 1.01 -12.38 -0.97
C GLN A 244 1.05 -11.07 -0.19
N TYR A 245 2.25 -10.53 0.02
CA TYR A 245 2.40 -9.24 0.70
C TYR A 245 1.60 -8.13 0.01
N CYS A 246 1.66 -8.05 -1.33
CA CYS A 246 0.94 -7.04 -2.08
C CYS A 246 -0.58 -7.22 -1.96
N VAL A 247 -1.08 -8.45 -2.06
CA VAL A 247 -2.51 -8.74 -1.95
C VAL A 247 -3.04 -8.37 -0.56
N VAL A 248 -2.36 -8.78 0.51
CA VAL A 248 -2.79 -8.43 1.87
C VAL A 248 -2.72 -6.91 2.08
N SER A 249 -1.70 -6.23 1.56
CA SER A 249 -1.58 -4.77 1.68
C SER A 249 -2.70 -4.01 0.94
N ILE A 250 -3.13 -4.50 -0.24
CA ILE A 250 -4.28 -3.94 -0.97
C ILE A 250 -5.55 -4.15 -0.14
N VAL A 251 -5.78 -5.38 0.33
CA VAL A 251 -6.95 -5.74 1.14
C VAL A 251 -7.01 -4.91 2.43
N GLN A 252 -5.89 -4.73 3.12
CA GLN A 252 -5.79 -3.88 4.31
C GLN A 252 -6.26 -2.45 4.00
N SER A 253 -5.79 -1.86 2.91
CA SER A 253 -6.19 -0.50 2.52
C SER A 253 -7.66 -0.41 2.12
N LEU A 254 -8.21 -1.46 1.49
CA LEU A 254 -9.64 -1.53 1.14
C LEU A 254 -10.53 -1.60 2.38
N CYS A 255 -10.11 -2.32 3.42
CA CYS A 255 -10.85 -2.49 4.67
C CYS A 255 -10.64 -1.37 5.70
N ASP A 256 -9.71 -0.45 5.49
CA ASP A 256 -9.40 0.64 6.43
C ASP A 256 -10.35 1.83 6.26
N PRO A 257 -11.32 2.09 7.18
CA PRO A 257 -12.27 3.19 7.03
C PRO A 257 -11.62 4.58 7.11
N THR A 258 -10.39 4.71 7.60
CA THR A 258 -9.68 5.99 7.72
C THR A 258 -9.12 6.48 6.38
N VAL A 259 -8.86 5.57 5.44
CA VAL A 259 -8.49 5.91 4.06
C VAL A 259 -9.77 6.36 3.33
N SER A 260 -10.08 7.66 3.43
CA SER A 260 -11.30 8.27 2.90
C SER A 260 -11.06 9.60 2.19
N LEU A 261 -11.87 9.87 1.16
CA LEU A 261 -11.88 11.17 0.48
C LEU A 261 -12.57 12.22 1.35
N MET A 262 -13.57 11.80 2.13
CA MET A 262 -14.38 12.68 2.95
C MET A 262 -13.83 12.72 4.38
N PRO A 263 -13.97 13.86 5.08
CA PRO A 263 -13.71 13.93 6.50
C PRO A 263 -14.62 12.95 7.25
N PHE A 264 -14.13 12.45 8.38
CA PHE A 264 -14.84 11.49 9.22
C PHE A 264 -14.61 11.78 10.70
N GLU A 265 -15.48 11.22 11.52
CA GLU A 265 -15.40 11.24 12.98
C GLU A 265 -15.54 9.80 13.48
N THR A 266 -14.99 9.52 14.66
CA THR A 266 -15.15 8.24 15.36
C THR A 266 -16.17 8.41 16.50
N PRO A 267 -17.15 7.51 16.66
CA PRO A 267 -17.39 6.30 15.86
C PRO A 267 -17.90 6.60 14.44
N PHE A 268 -17.54 5.73 13.48
CA PHE A 268 -17.88 5.93 12.07
C PHE A 268 -19.39 5.86 11.82
N THR A 269 -19.91 6.78 10.99
CA THR A 269 -21.30 6.73 10.52
C THR A 269 -21.50 5.63 9.48
N ASP A 270 -22.71 5.05 9.40
CA ASP A 270 -23.05 4.04 8.38
C ASP A 270 -22.80 4.54 6.95
N GLN A 271 -23.05 5.83 6.70
CA GLN A 271 -22.79 6.42 5.39
C GLN A 271 -21.29 6.49 5.09
N HIS A 272 -20.45 6.78 6.09
CA HIS A 272 -18.99 6.74 5.93
C HIS A 272 -18.53 5.33 5.60
N LEU A 273 -18.95 4.34 6.40
CA LEU A 273 -18.62 2.93 6.18
C LEU A 273 -19.04 2.46 4.77
N ALA A 274 -20.26 2.82 4.33
CA ALA A 274 -20.74 2.51 2.98
C ALA A 274 -19.84 3.08 1.87
N ASN A 275 -19.20 4.23 2.11
CA ASN A 275 -18.34 4.89 1.11
C ASN A 275 -16.90 4.36 1.13
N THR A 276 -16.45 3.76 2.23
CA THR A 276 -15.04 3.41 2.45
C THR A 276 -14.76 1.92 2.53
N LEU A 277 -15.78 1.07 2.73
CA LEU A 277 -15.58 -0.37 2.89
C LEU A 277 -16.00 -1.17 1.64
N PRO A 278 -15.49 -2.40 1.50
CA PRO A 278 -16.05 -3.36 0.56
C PRO A 278 -17.53 -3.63 0.84
N ASP A 279 -18.29 -3.89 -0.21
CA ASP A 279 -19.66 -4.40 -0.07
C ASP A 279 -19.66 -5.84 0.48
N LYS A 280 -20.86 -6.33 0.76
CA LYS A 280 -21.10 -7.65 1.35
C LYS A 280 -20.34 -8.75 0.63
N GLU A 281 -20.49 -8.82 -0.68
CA GLU A 281 -19.95 -9.92 -1.49
C GLU A 281 -18.42 -9.88 -1.48
N MET A 282 -17.82 -8.69 -1.64
CA MET A 282 -16.37 -8.56 -1.55
C MET A 282 -15.86 -8.91 -0.14
N LEU A 283 -16.53 -8.43 0.91
CA LEU A 283 -16.08 -8.63 2.29
C LEU A 283 -16.17 -10.09 2.73
N GLU A 284 -17.18 -10.84 2.27
CA GLU A 284 -17.29 -12.29 2.50
C GLU A 284 -16.08 -13.06 1.95
N VAL A 285 -15.69 -12.80 0.69
CA VAL A 285 -14.55 -13.49 0.06
C VAL A 285 -13.23 -13.03 0.68
N ILE A 286 -13.10 -11.74 1.03
CA ILE A 286 -11.93 -11.19 1.73
C ILE A 286 -11.74 -11.87 3.09
N CYS A 287 -12.76 -11.88 3.94
CA CYS A 287 -12.67 -12.49 5.27
C CYS A 287 -12.32 -13.99 5.19
N ALA A 288 -12.96 -14.73 4.27
CA ALA A 288 -12.65 -16.15 4.07
C ALA A 288 -11.17 -16.36 3.67
N ALA A 289 -10.65 -15.57 2.73
CA ALA A 289 -9.28 -15.68 2.25
C ALA A 289 -8.25 -15.29 3.33
N LEU A 290 -8.51 -14.24 4.12
CA LEU A 290 -7.63 -13.82 5.22
C LEU A 290 -7.55 -14.90 6.31
N LEU A 291 -8.69 -15.46 6.72
CA LEU A 291 -8.71 -16.53 7.72
C LEU A 291 -7.99 -17.79 7.21
N GLU A 292 -8.22 -18.19 5.95
CA GLU A 292 -7.51 -19.32 5.34
C GLU A 292 -5.98 -19.10 5.31
N HIS A 293 -5.54 -17.88 4.96
CA HIS A 293 -4.12 -17.50 4.95
C HIS A 293 -3.49 -17.60 6.35
N MET A 294 -4.17 -17.08 7.38
CA MET A 294 -3.71 -17.11 8.77
C MET A 294 -3.64 -18.52 9.36
N GLY A 295 -4.57 -19.40 8.98
CA GLY A 295 -4.61 -20.79 9.44
C GLY A 295 -3.62 -21.74 8.77
N SER A 296 -2.82 -21.25 7.82
CA SER A 296 -1.88 -22.07 7.05
C SER A 296 -0.50 -22.17 7.73
N GLU A 297 0.09 -23.35 7.69
CA GLU A 297 1.44 -23.61 8.22
C GLU A 297 2.54 -23.11 7.27
N GLN A 298 2.22 -22.88 6.00
CA GLN A 298 3.17 -22.53 4.95
C GLN A 298 3.43 -21.03 4.81
N GLN A 299 2.63 -20.19 5.46
CA GLN A 299 2.66 -18.74 5.27
C GLN A 299 3.59 -18.04 6.26
N ALA A 300 4.26 -16.97 5.84
CA ALA A 300 5.16 -16.22 6.70
C ALA A 300 4.39 -15.43 7.78
N PHE A 301 4.96 -15.31 8.99
CA PHE A 301 4.33 -14.54 10.07
C PHE A 301 4.13 -13.06 9.68
N ALA A 302 5.02 -12.49 8.87
CA ALA A 302 4.89 -11.12 8.38
C ALA A 302 3.57 -10.88 7.60
N THR A 303 3.18 -11.78 6.69
CA THR A 303 1.94 -11.63 5.92
C THR A 303 0.70 -11.98 6.75
N ILE A 304 0.83 -12.94 7.68
CA ILE A 304 -0.20 -13.26 8.67
C ILE A 304 -0.48 -12.06 9.58
N LEU A 305 0.55 -11.33 10.02
CA LEU A 305 0.41 -10.12 10.83
C LEU A 305 -0.37 -9.03 10.10
N LEU A 306 -0.12 -8.81 8.81
CA LEU A 306 -0.90 -7.86 8.00
C LEU A 306 -2.37 -8.29 7.87
N ALA A 307 -2.62 -9.60 7.71
CA ALA A 307 -3.99 -10.13 7.66
C ALA A 307 -4.72 -9.93 9.00
N LEU A 308 -4.05 -10.21 10.12
CA LEU A 308 -4.56 -9.97 11.47
C LEU A 308 -4.89 -8.50 11.72
N ARG A 309 -3.99 -7.57 11.33
CA ARG A 309 -4.24 -6.13 11.43
C ARG A 309 -5.48 -5.70 10.65
N THR A 310 -5.73 -6.31 9.49
CA THR A 310 -6.94 -6.04 8.71
C THR A 310 -8.19 -6.49 9.45
N LEU A 311 -8.18 -7.70 10.03
CA LEU A 311 -9.28 -8.20 10.85
C LEU A 311 -9.48 -7.34 12.11
N LEU A 312 -8.40 -6.84 12.70
CA LEU A 312 -8.43 -5.93 13.84
C LEU A 312 -9.15 -4.62 13.49
N THR A 313 -8.80 -3.98 12.37
CA THR A 313 -9.50 -2.77 11.89
C THR A 313 -10.99 -3.01 11.66
N LEU A 314 -11.37 -4.20 11.17
CA LEU A 314 -12.78 -4.57 11.01
C LEU A 314 -13.53 -4.76 12.35
N THR A 315 -12.83 -4.74 13.50
CA THR A 315 -13.47 -4.74 14.83
C THR A 315 -13.92 -3.35 15.30
N GLU A 316 -13.57 -2.28 14.58
CA GLU A 316 -13.95 -0.90 14.93
C GLU A 316 -15.42 -0.57 14.58
N HIS A 317 -16.15 -1.48 13.94
CA HIS A 317 -17.54 -1.28 13.54
C HIS A 317 -18.32 -2.59 13.38
N ASN A 318 -19.63 -2.56 13.67
CA ASN A 318 -20.51 -3.72 13.65
C ASN A 318 -20.51 -4.47 12.31
N TYR A 319 -20.44 -3.73 11.19
CA TYR A 319 -20.43 -4.33 9.85
C TYR A 319 -19.25 -5.29 9.64
N GLY A 320 -18.06 -4.94 10.13
CA GLY A 320 -16.86 -5.76 9.97
C GLY A 320 -16.92 -6.99 10.88
N VAL A 321 -17.29 -6.80 12.15
CA VAL A 321 -17.43 -7.90 13.11
C VAL A 321 -18.46 -8.93 12.64
N TYR A 322 -19.58 -8.50 12.04
CA TYR A 322 -20.58 -9.40 11.48
C TYR A 322 -19.99 -10.34 10.41
N HIS A 323 -19.31 -9.79 9.41
CA HIS A 323 -18.72 -10.61 8.34
C HIS A 323 -17.56 -11.47 8.82
N GLN A 324 -16.77 -10.99 9.78
CA GLN A 324 -15.74 -11.80 10.45
C GLN A 324 -16.36 -12.99 11.19
N LYS A 325 -17.44 -12.77 11.94
CA LYS A 325 -18.14 -13.83 12.68
C LYS A 325 -18.63 -14.93 11.74
N ILE A 326 -19.30 -14.57 10.65
CA ILE A 326 -19.78 -15.55 9.65
C ILE A 326 -18.61 -16.34 9.04
N ALA A 327 -17.52 -15.65 8.68
CA ALA A 327 -16.35 -16.30 8.11
C ALA A 327 -15.67 -17.26 9.10
N LEU A 328 -15.64 -16.91 10.40
CA LEU A 328 -15.14 -17.76 11.47
C LEU A 328 -16.02 -18.98 11.72
N GLU A 329 -17.34 -18.85 11.65
CA GLU A 329 -18.27 -19.99 11.76
C GLU A 329 -18.04 -21.01 10.62
N ASN A 330 -17.68 -20.54 9.43
CA ASN A 330 -17.32 -21.38 8.29
C ASN A 330 -15.90 -22.00 8.39
N ASN A 331 -15.00 -21.41 9.19
CA ASN A 331 -13.62 -21.87 9.40
C ASN A 331 -13.25 -21.84 10.88
N SER A 332 -13.97 -22.65 11.67
CA SER A 332 -13.94 -22.61 13.13
C SER A 332 -12.59 -22.93 13.76
N GLU A 333 -11.72 -23.68 13.08
CA GLU A 333 -10.43 -24.12 13.65
C GLU A 333 -9.26 -23.18 13.35
N VAL A 334 -9.48 -22.01 12.75
CA VAL A 334 -8.40 -21.13 12.29
C VAL A 334 -7.51 -20.65 13.44
N PHE A 335 -8.12 -20.13 14.51
CA PHE A 335 -7.37 -19.61 15.65
C PHE A 335 -6.70 -20.72 16.44
N TYR A 336 -7.33 -21.89 16.56
CA TYR A 336 -6.69 -23.07 17.13
C TYR A 336 -5.42 -23.45 16.37
N ARG A 337 -5.47 -23.52 15.02
CA ARG A 337 -4.30 -23.82 14.18
C ARG A 337 -3.20 -22.77 14.33
N LEU A 338 -3.56 -21.50 14.27
CA LEU A 338 -2.61 -20.38 14.40
C LEU A 338 -1.94 -20.37 15.78
N LEU A 339 -2.71 -20.45 16.87
CA LEU A 339 -2.15 -20.46 18.22
C LEU A 339 -1.26 -21.68 18.45
N LYS A 340 -1.64 -22.87 17.97
CA LYS A 340 -0.78 -24.06 18.04
C LYS A 340 0.59 -23.83 17.38
N ARG A 341 0.59 -23.19 16.20
CA ARG A 341 1.81 -22.84 15.45
C ARG A 341 2.64 -21.77 16.16
N LEU A 342 2.00 -20.76 16.75
CA LEU A 342 2.68 -19.74 17.55
C LEU A 342 3.32 -20.38 18.79
N SER A 343 2.59 -21.22 19.53
CA SER A 343 3.10 -21.92 20.71
C SER A 343 4.29 -22.82 20.41
N SER A 344 4.29 -23.53 19.26
CA SER A 344 5.42 -24.40 18.88
C SER A 344 6.69 -23.62 18.52
N SER A 345 6.57 -22.32 18.23
CA SER A 345 7.73 -21.48 17.91
C SER A 345 8.60 -21.17 19.14
N PHE A 346 8.06 -21.34 20.35
CA PHE A 346 8.76 -21.16 21.63
C PHE A 346 9.52 -22.41 22.11
N GLU A 347 9.55 -23.51 21.35
CA GLU A 347 10.10 -24.78 21.84
C GLU A 347 11.60 -24.75 22.17
N ASN A 348 12.37 -23.92 21.46
CA ASN A 348 13.85 -23.95 21.54
C ASN A 348 14.49 -22.61 21.93
N SER A 349 13.78 -21.48 21.80
CA SER A 349 14.26 -20.13 22.12
C SER A 349 13.11 -19.12 22.09
N ILE A 350 13.35 -17.90 22.57
CA ILE A 350 12.46 -16.76 22.33
C ILE A 350 12.30 -16.54 20.81
N PRO A 351 11.07 -16.48 20.27
CA PRO A 351 10.81 -16.24 18.85
C PRO A 351 11.26 -14.86 18.37
N GLY A 352 11.42 -14.71 17.05
CA GLY A 352 11.73 -13.40 16.43
C GLY A 352 10.56 -12.39 16.53
N PRO A 353 10.83 -11.10 16.22
CA PRO A 353 9.88 -10.01 16.41
C PRO A 353 8.57 -10.16 15.63
N ASP A 354 8.62 -10.72 14.41
CA ASP A 354 7.42 -10.96 13.59
C ASP A 354 6.47 -11.95 14.26
N ASN A 355 7.01 -12.99 14.92
CA ASN A 355 6.21 -13.99 15.63
C ASN A 355 5.56 -13.39 16.87
N LEU A 356 6.32 -12.67 17.69
CA LEU A 356 5.80 -12.00 18.89
C LEU A 356 4.73 -10.96 18.54
N SER A 357 4.96 -10.16 17.49
CA SER A 357 3.98 -9.19 17.00
C SER A 357 2.71 -9.89 16.50
N THR A 358 2.85 -11.00 15.76
CA THR A 358 1.71 -11.82 15.30
C THR A 358 0.92 -12.36 16.48
N LEU A 359 1.62 -12.85 17.52
CA LEU A 359 0.98 -13.38 18.71
C LEU A 359 0.22 -12.28 19.47
N SER A 360 0.87 -11.14 19.72
CA SER A 360 0.25 -9.99 20.39
C SER A 360 -1.04 -9.57 19.69
N THR A 361 -0.98 -9.34 18.37
CA THR A 361 -2.17 -8.95 17.58
C THR A 361 -3.23 -10.07 17.54
N THR A 362 -2.83 -11.35 17.60
CA THR A 362 -3.80 -12.47 17.69
C THR A 362 -4.56 -12.42 19.01
N ILE A 363 -3.87 -12.22 20.14
CA ILE A 363 -4.50 -12.15 21.46
C ILE A 363 -5.41 -10.91 21.55
N GLU A 364 -4.94 -9.76 21.08
CA GLU A 364 -5.72 -8.52 21.02
C GLU A 364 -7.01 -8.70 20.21
N LEU A 365 -6.93 -9.29 19.01
CA LEU A 365 -8.10 -9.58 18.17
C LEU A 365 -9.09 -10.52 18.89
N LEU A 366 -8.60 -11.60 19.50
CA LEU A 366 -9.44 -12.55 20.22
C LEU A 366 -10.15 -11.89 21.41
N GLN A 367 -9.45 -11.02 22.14
CA GLN A 367 -10.03 -10.24 23.21
C GLN A 367 -11.12 -9.32 22.66
N LEU A 368 -10.85 -8.52 21.62
CA LEU A 368 -11.77 -7.55 21.02
C LEU A 368 -13.06 -8.20 20.48
N LEU A 369 -12.98 -9.43 19.99
CA LEU A 369 -14.15 -10.17 19.51
C LEU A 369 -15.08 -10.68 20.62
N LEU A 370 -14.63 -10.77 21.87
CA LEU A 370 -15.47 -11.17 23.01
C LEU A 370 -16.42 -10.04 23.47
N PRO A 371 -17.51 -10.34 24.21
CA PRO A 371 -18.42 -9.32 24.73
C PRO A 371 -17.76 -8.43 25.80
N GLU A 372 -18.23 -7.19 25.96
CA GLU A 372 -17.68 -6.23 26.95
C GLU A 372 -17.70 -6.75 28.39
N ASP A 373 -18.76 -7.47 28.78
CA ASP A 373 -18.91 -8.05 30.12
C ASP A 373 -17.81 -9.08 30.47
N SER A 374 -17.06 -9.56 29.47
CA SER A 374 -15.94 -10.46 29.69
C SER A 374 -14.66 -9.73 30.11
N VAL A 375 -14.51 -8.43 29.84
CA VAL A 375 -13.26 -7.67 30.06
C VAL A 375 -12.91 -7.63 31.55
N VAL A 376 -11.69 -8.05 31.89
CA VAL A 376 -11.14 -7.89 33.23
C VAL A 376 -10.65 -6.45 33.32
N ILE A 377 -11.40 -5.56 33.98
CA ILE A 377 -10.86 -4.25 34.35
C ILE A 377 -9.85 -4.52 35.47
N PRO A 378 -8.55 -4.27 35.29
CA PRO A 378 -7.62 -4.25 36.41
C PRO A 378 -8.06 -3.11 37.34
N ASP A 379 -8.28 -3.41 38.63
CA ASP A 379 -8.46 -2.41 39.67
C ASP A 379 -7.16 -1.59 39.80
N HIS A 380 -6.96 -0.60 38.93
CA HIS A 380 -5.89 0.39 39.06
C HIS A 380 -6.48 1.72 39.50
N ASP A 381 -6.27 2.02 40.79
CA ASP A 381 -6.41 3.35 41.38
C ASP A 381 -5.46 4.34 40.66
N ASP A 382 -6.04 5.45 40.19
CA ASP A 382 -5.51 6.80 39.89
C ASP A 382 -4.18 7.01 39.11
N ASP A 383 -4.30 7.97 38.17
CA ASP A 383 -3.27 8.87 37.63
C ASP A 383 -2.12 8.29 36.76
N ALA A 384 -2.40 8.08 35.47
CA ALA A 384 -1.46 8.35 34.39
C ALA A 384 -2.20 8.70 33.08
N MET A 385 -1.92 9.87 32.50
CA MET A 385 -2.24 10.17 31.11
C MET A 385 -1.28 9.38 30.22
N GLU A 386 -1.63 8.14 29.88
CA GLU A 386 -1.01 7.36 28.82
C GLU A 386 -2.13 6.65 28.04
N ASP A 387 -2.16 6.90 26.73
CA ASP A 387 -2.97 6.32 25.65
C ASP A 387 -4.30 5.67 26.06
N GLU A 388 -5.42 6.35 25.77
CA GLU A 388 -6.76 5.75 25.90
C GLU A 388 -6.78 4.39 25.16
N PRO A 389 -7.03 3.27 25.86
CA PRO A 389 -7.17 1.98 25.20
C PRO A 389 -8.31 2.09 24.19
N LEU A 390 -8.11 1.55 22.97
CA LEU A 390 -9.12 1.53 21.91
C LEU A 390 -10.44 1.00 22.48
N GLN A 391 -11.39 1.92 22.72
CA GLN A 391 -12.70 1.56 23.24
C GLN A 391 -13.44 0.77 22.16
N ARG A 392 -13.97 -0.41 22.53
CA ARG A 392 -14.81 -1.20 21.63
C ARG A 392 -16.06 -0.40 21.30
N THR A 393 -16.36 -0.28 20.02
CA THR A 393 -17.48 0.50 19.49
C THR A 393 -18.63 -0.40 19.00
N THR A 394 -18.51 -1.72 19.17
CA THR A 394 -19.37 -2.71 18.50
C THR A 394 -20.31 -3.44 19.44
N GLU A 395 -21.59 -3.41 19.11
CA GLU A 395 -22.67 -4.15 19.76
C GLU A 395 -22.64 -5.66 19.39
N ILE A 396 -22.10 -6.00 18.22
CA ILE A 396 -21.94 -7.38 17.77
C ILE A 396 -20.67 -7.98 18.38
N SER A 397 -20.78 -9.18 18.95
CA SER A 397 -19.64 -9.93 19.50
C SER A 397 -19.76 -11.44 19.25
N ILE A 398 -18.65 -12.13 19.50
CA ILE A 398 -18.55 -13.59 19.55
C ILE A 398 -18.71 -14.01 21.00
N THR A 399 -19.70 -14.85 21.30
CA THR A 399 -19.90 -15.31 22.68
C THR A 399 -18.68 -16.11 23.17
N ALA A 400 -18.41 -16.10 24.47
CA ALA A 400 -17.33 -16.92 25.03
C ALA A 400 -17.49 -18.40 24.71
N ALA A 401 -18.72 -18.92 24.62
CA ALA A 401 -18.98 -20.31 24.22
C ALA A 401 -18.54 -20.59 22.78
N GLN A 402 -18.87 -19.70 21.85
CA GLN A 402 -18.41 -19.79 20.46
C GLN A 402 -16.87 -19.69 20.38
N MET A 403 -16.29 -18.73 21.11
CA MET A 403 -14.84 -18.54 21.15
C MET A 403 -14.11 -19.77 21.71
N ARG A 404 -14.63 -20.38 22.79
CA ARG A 404 -14.10 -21.65 23.31
C ARG A 404 -14.15 -22.76 22.25
N GLY A 405 -15.24 -22.82 21.48
CA GLY A 405 -15.35 -23.70 20.32
C GLY A 405 -14.25 -23.48 19.28
N PHE A 406 -14.00 -22.23 18.90
CA PHE A 406 -12.97 -21.87 17.92
C PHE A 406 -11.54 -22.16 18.38
N LEU A 407 -11.30 -22.05 19.68
CA LEU A 407 -9.99 -22.28 20.30
C LEU A 407 -9.79 -23.74 20.75
N LYS A 408 -10.82 -24.59 20.64
CA LYS A 408 -10.88 -25.92 21.28
C LYS A 408 -10.49 -25.85 22.76
N PHE A 409 -10.95 -24.81 23.45
CA PHE A 409 -10.68 -24.58 24.85
C PHE A 409 -11.65 -25.39 25.72
N ASP A 410 -11.10 -26.32 26.48
CA ASP A 410 -11.83 -27.07 27.50
C ASP A 410 -11.30 -26.66 28.88
N SER A 411 -12.16 -26.10 29.74
CA SER A 411 -11.78 -25.67 31.09
C SER A 411 -11.46 -26.82 32.03
N ALA A 412 -11.96 -28.02 31.74
CA ALA A 412 -11.74 -29.21 32.56
C ALA A 412 -10.43 -29.93 32.20
N VAL A 413 -9.91 -29.71 30.99
CA VAL A 413 -8.70 -30.39 30.51
C VAL A 413 -7.51 -29.43 30.55
N GLU A 414 -6.43 -29.83 31.22
CA GLU A 414 -5.17 -29.07 31.27
C GLU A 414 -4.35 -29.15 29.96
N ASP A 415 -5.02 -29.22 28.81
CA ASP A 415 -4.38 -29.41 27.51
C ASP A 415 -4.97 -28.43 26.49
N GLY A 416 -4.12 -27.85 25.63
CA GLY A 416 -4.53 -26.85 24.64
C GLY A 416 -3.48 -25.79 24.31
N PRO A 417 -3.66 -25.07 23.19
CA PRO A 417 -2.66 -24.14 22.68
C PRO A 417 -2.46 -22.92 23.58
N LEU A 418 -3.52 -22.37 24.19
CA LEU A 418 -3.45 -21.23 25.11
C LEU A 418 -2.67 -21.55 26.39
N LYS A 419 -2.95 -22.69 27.03
CA LYS A 419 -2.23 -23.09 28.26
C LYS A 419 -0.77 -23.46 27.95
N THR A 420 -0.53 -24.10 26.81
CA THR A 420 0.84 -24.34 26.32
C THR A 420 1.57 -23.03 26.13
N LEU A 421 0.91 -22.03 25.52
CA LEU A 421 1.49 -20.72 25.29
C LEU A 421 1.79 -19.99 26.60
N GLU A 422 0.86 -19.96 27.54
CA GLU A 422 1.02 -19.35 28.87
C GLU A 422 2.27 -19.90 29.56
N LYS A 423 2.43 -21.23 29.63
CA LYS A 423 3.62 -21.86 30.21
C LYS A 423 4.91 -21.49 29.48
N ARG A 424 4.90 -21.45 28.14
CA ARG A 424 6.07 -21.09 27.33
C ARG A 424 6.47 -19.62 27.51
N LEU A 425 5.49 -18.73 27.62
CA LEU A 425 5.70 -17.32 27.92
C LEU A 425 6.24 -17.14 29.34
N GLU A 426 5.71 -17.84 30.35
CA GLU A 426 6.27 -17.83 31.72
C GLU A 426 7.75 -18.28 31.78
N GLU A 427 8.12 -19.27 30.97
CA GLU A 427 9.52 -19.69 30.82
C GLU A 427 10.36 -18.59 30.14
N SER A 428 9.82 -17.95 29.10
CA SER A 428 10.49 -16.89 28.33
C SER A 428 10.64 -15.58 29.12
N CYS A 429 9.68 -15.23 29.98
CA CYS A 429 9.74 -14.02 30.82
C CYS A 429 10.87 -14.08 31.86
N LYS A 430 11.34 -15.28 32.22
CA LYS A 430 12.54 -15.45 33.06
C LYS A 430 13.82 -15.04 32.34
N GLU A 431 13.82 -15.09 31.02
CA GLU A 431 14.94 -14.69 30.16
C GLU A 431 14.81 -13.23 29.72
N ASP A 432 13.59 -12.77 29.43
CA ASP A 432 13.27 -11.41 28.99
C ASP A 432 11.98 -10.88 29.64
N GLU A 433 12.13 -10.00 30.63
CA GLU A 433 11.01 -9.37 31.36
C GLU A 433 10.10 -8.51 30.44
N ALA A 434 10.57 -8.11 29.24
CA ALA A 434 9.75 -7.34 28.29
C ALA A 434 8.55 -8.14 27.74
N LEU A 435 8.51 -9.46 27.95
CA LEU A 435 7.41 -10.34 27.53
C LEU A 435 6.26 -10.40 28.55
N GLU A 436 6.41 -9.85 29.75
CA GLU A 436 5.38 -9.90 30.81
C GLU A 436 4.03 -9.30 30.37
N PRO A 437 3.95 -8.14 29.66
CA PRO A 437 2.67 -7.61 29.18
C PRO A 437 1.93 -8.56 28.23
N LEU A 438 2.67 -9.33 27.43
CA LEU A 438 2.10 -10.31 26.51
C LEU A 438 1.60 -11.55 27.27
N LEU A 439 2.32 -11.97 28.31
CA LEU A 439 1.88 -13.04 29.21
C LEU A 439 0.59 -12.65 29.95
N ASP A 440 0.52 -11.42 30.45
CA ASP A 440 -0.67 -10.90 31.13
C ASP A 440 -1.88 -10.84 30.17
N ALA A 441 -1.69 -10.37 28.93
CA ALA A 441 -2.75 -10.41 27.92
C ALA A 441 -3.28 -11.84 27.64
N VAL A 442 -2.40 -12.86 27.62
CA VAL A 442 -2.80 -14.27 27.47
C VAL A 442 -3.58 -14.78 28.69
N ARG A 443 -3.15 -14.39 29.91
CA ARG A 443 -3.84 -14.73 31.15
C ARG A 443 -5.22 -14.08 31.20
N ASP A 444 -5.31 -12.80 30.83
CA ASP A 444 -6.58 -12.06 30.77
C ASP A 444 -7.55 -12.74 29.81
N LEU A 445 -7.12 -13.08 28.59
CA LEU A 445 -7.95 -13.81 27.64
C LEU A 445 -8.45 -15.15 28.24
N THR A 446 -7.59 -15.87 28.94
CA THR A 446 -7.96 -17.14 29.60
C THR A 446 -9.00 -16.91 30.71
N VAL A 447 -8.88 -15.83 31.48
CA VAL A 447 -9.86 -15.43 32.49
C VAL A 447 -11.19 -15.05 31.85
N MET A 448 -11.17 -14.25 30.77
CA MET A 448 -12.36 -13.86 30.00
C MET A 448 -13.16 -15.10 29.55
N LEU A 449 -12.46 -16.13 29.03
CA LEU A 449 -13.08 -17.36 28.55
C LEU A 449 -13.69 -18.23 29.66
N ARG A 450 -13.16 -18.17 30.88
CA ARG A 450 -13.64 -18.93 32.06
C ARG A 450 -14.78 -18.23 32.81
N LYS A 451 -14.75 -16.90 32.93
CA LYS A 451 -15.79 -16.13 33.64
C LYS A 451 -17.19 -16.39 33.06
N THR A 452 -17.28 -16.61 31.75
CA THR A 452 -18.54 -16.80 31.02
C THR A 452 -18.98 -18.28 30.94
N GLU A 453 -18.51 -19.15 31.84
CA GLU A 453 -19.04 -20.52 31.97
C GLU A 453 -20.35 -20.57 32.78
N ALA A 454 -20.59 -19.58 33.64
CA ALA A 454 -21.77 -19.53 34.49
C ALA A 454 -23.04 -19.02 33.78
N ASP A 455 -22.91 -18.38 32.61
CA ASP A 455 -24.00 -17.74 31.86
C ASP A 455 -24.43 -18.50 30.59
N SER A 456 -23.94 -19.72 30.38
CA SER A 456 -24.00 -20.44 29.09
C SER A 456 -25.36 -21.05 28.70
N GLU A 457 -26.49 -20.51 29.17
CA GLU A 457 -27.84 -21.01 28.82
C GLU A 457 -28.65 -20.08 27.89
N LYS A 458 -28.10 -18.96 27.42
CA LYS A 458 -28.79 -18.14 26.40
C LYS A 458 -28.56 -18.74 25.01
N GLU A 459 -29.64 -19.06 24.30
CA GLU A 459 -29.59 -19.42 22.89
C GLU A 459 -28.83 -18.33 22.10
N PRO A 460 -28.04 -18.71 21.08
CA PRO A 460 -27.35 -17.72 20.26
C PRO A 460 -28.39 -16.80 19.62
N GLU A 461 -28.42 -15.52 20.02
CA GLU A 461 -29.23 -14.53 19.33
C GLU A 461 -28.82 -14.50 17.86
N GLU A 462 -29.81 -14.61 16.98
CA GLU A 462 -29.62 -14.54 15.54
C GLU A 462 -29.15 -13.12 15.19
N VAL A 463 -27.85 -12.97 14.95
CA VAL A 463 -27.26 -11.67 14.63
C VAL A 463 -27.72 -11.26 13.24
N THR A 464 -28.43 -10.13 13.16
CA THR A 464 -28.87 -9.57 11.89
C THR A 464 -27.73 -8.79 11.22
N GLU A 465 -27.65 -8.87 9.89
CA GLU A 465 -26.67 -8.12 9.11
C GLU A 465 -26.88 -6.61 9.28
N PRO A 466 -25.82 -5.84 9.66
CA PRO A 466 -25.91 -4.39 9.67
C PRO A 466 -26.18 -3.83 8.28
N HIS A 467 -27.29 -3.11 8.12
CA HIS A 467 -27.70 -2.56 6.83
C HIS A 467 -27.01 -1.22 6.55
N LEU A 468 -25.96 -1.23 5.73
CA LEU A 468 -25.34 0.00 5.23
C LEU A 468 -26.18 0.65 4.11
N PRO A 469 -26.19 2.00 4.02
CA PRO A 469 -26.80 2.69 2.90
C PRO A 469 -26.02 2.44 1.60
N SER A 470 -26.58 2.84 0.45
CA SER A 470 -25.82 2.80 -0.80
C SER A 470 -24.64 3.80 -0.77
N PRO A 471 -23.47 3.43 -1.32
CA PRO A 471 -22.36 4.35 -1.47
C PRO A 471 -22.75 5.55 -2.33
N LEU A 472 -22.20 6.72 -1.99
CA LEU A 472 -22.34 7.92 -2.79
C LEU A 472 -21.60 7.75 -4.13
N PRO A 473 -22.08 8.40 -5.21
CA PRO A 473 -21.36 8.42 -6.48
C PRO A 473 -19.93 8.98 -6.32
N LEU A 474 -18.97 8.46 -7.09
CA LEU A 474 -17.56 8.90 -7.04
C LEU A 474 -17.43 10.42 -7.21
N GLN A 475 -18.20 11.00 -8.12
CA GLN A 475 -18.22 12.44 -8.35
C GLN A 475 -18.63 13.22 -7.09
N THR A 476 -19.60 12.73 -6.33
CA THR A 476 -20.06 13.36 -5.09
C THR A 476 -18.97 13.30 -4.01
N LEU A 477 -18.27 12.16 -3.89
CA LEU A 477 -17.15 11.99 -2.97
C LEU A 477 -16.01 12.98 -3.28
N PHE A 478 -15.70 13.18 -4.56
CA PHE A 478 -14.71 14.17 -4.99
C PHE A 478 -15.13 15.62 -4.74
N ILE A 479 -16.43 15.93 -4.82
CA ILE A 479 -16.95 17.27 -4.52
C ILE A 479 -16.84 17.57 -3.03
N ASN A 480 -17.14 16.59 -2.18
CA ASN A 480 -17.17 16.74 -0.72
C ASN A 480 -15.83 16.41 -0.04
N ARG A 481 -14.77 16.19 -0.81
CA ARG A 481 -13.49 15.75 -0.27
C ARG A 481 -12.82 16.82 0.59
N LEU A 482 -12.03 16.38 1.55
CA LEU A 482 -11.18 17.27 2.32
C LEU A 482 -10.15 17.91 1.38
N SER A 483 -10.20 19.23 1.25
CA SER A 483 -9.33 19.97 0.33
C SER A 483 -8.12 20.58 1.03
N PHE A 484 -8.32 21.17 2.21
CA PHE A 484 -7.28 21.87 2.94
C PHE A 484 -7.33 21.48 4.40
N PHE A 485 -6.16 21.46 5.05
CA PHE A 485 -6.04 21.16 6.48
C PHE A 485 -5.00 22.10 7.11
N ALA A 486 -5.35 22.74 8.23
CA ALA A 486 -4.45 23.57 8.99
C ALA A 486 -3.94 22.82 10.24
N GLY A 487 -2.61 22.71 10.43
CA GLY A 487 -2.02 22.02 11.60
C GLY A 487 -0.51 21.80 11.53
N GLU A 488 0.10 21.36 12.64
CA GLU A 488 1.54 21.08 12.77
C GLU A 488 1.98 19.86 11.92
N VAL A 489 3.25 19.87 11.48
CA VAL A 489 3.80 18.93 10.50
C VAL A 489 4.42 17.72 11.20
N GLU A 490 3.65 16.66 11.40
CA GLU A 490 4.19 15.37 11.91
C GLU A 490 4.29 14.27 10.83
N ASP A 491 3.69 14.45 9.65
CA ASP A 491 3.59 13.40 8.63
C ASP A 491 4.58 13.60 7.46
N GLU A 492 5.52 12.65 7.28
CA GLU A 492 6.50 12.63 6.18
C GLU A 492 5.85 12.59 4.78
N ARG A 493 4.58 12.16 4.66
CA ARG A 493 3.81 12.17 3.40
C ARG A 493 3.56 13.58 2.83
N VAL A 494 3.78 14.59 3.67
CA VAL A 494 3.45 16.00 3.41
C VAL A 494 4.69 16.83 3.06
N SER A 495 5.90 16.25 3.17
CA SER A 495 7.12 16.95 2.81
C SER A 495 7.15 17.25 1.30
N PRO A 496 7.33 18.50 0.85
CA PRO A 496 7.57 18.80 -0.56
C PRO A 496 8.73 17.98 -1.13
N THR A 497 9.68 17.62 -0.25
CA THR A 497 10.79 16.70 -0.52
C THR A 497 10.32 15.34 -1.04
N LEU A 498 9.17 14.81 -0.59
CA LEU A 498 8.61 13.54 -1.06
C LEU A 498 8.12 13.62 -2.51
N TRP A 499 7.54 14.75 -2.92
CA TRP A 499 6.99 14.94 -4.26
C TRP A 499 8.06 15.37 -5.27
N TYR A 500 9.00 16.22 -4.84
CA TYR A 500 9.98 16.88 -5.69
C TYR A 500 11.41 16.33 -5.61
N SER A 501 11.74 15.43 -4.67
CA SER A 501 13.08 14.81 -4.62
C SER A 501 13.11 13.48 -5.34
N THR A 502 14.25 13.13 -5.95
CA THR A 502 14.44 11.75 -6.43
C THR A 502 14.39 10.82 -5.21
N PRO A 503 13.48 9.83 -5.17
CA PRO A 503 13.32 8.98 -4.01
C PRO A 503 14.60 8.17 -3.77
N PRO A 504 14.98 7.91 -2.50
CA PRO A 504 16.07 6.99 -2.23
C PRO A 504 15.73 5.62 -2.83
N PRO A 505 16.72 4.84 -3.28
CA PRO A 505 16.46 3.46 -3.64
C PRO A 505 15.93 2.73 -2.39
N ASP A 506 14.64 2.35 -2.38
CA ASP A 506 14.12 1.41 -1.37
C ASP A 506 15.09 0.22 -1.20
N ASP A 507 15.20 -0.32 0.01
CA ASP A 507 15.85 -1.60 0.35
C ASP A 507 15.09 -2.81 -0.23
N ILE A 508 14.46 -2.66 -1.40
CA ILE A 508 13.90 -3.79 -2.14
C ILE A 508 15.08 -4.45 -2.84
N ASP A 509 15.39 -5.68 -2.42
CA ASP A 509 16.38 -6.54 -3.07
C ASP A 509 16.04 -6.65 -4.56
N PRO A 510 16.75 -5.91 -5.43
CA PRO A 510 16.42 -5.86 -6.84
C PRO A 510 16.98 -7.09 -7.56
N GLU A 511 17.72 -7.97 -6.89
CA GLU A 511 18.58 -8.97 -7.52
C GLU A 511 17.81 -10.03 -8.33
N VAL A 512 16.55 -10.30 -8.01
CA VAL A 512 15.82 -11.48 -8.51
C VAL A 512 15.60 -11.47 -10.03
N ASP A 513 15.46 -10.28 -10.63
CA ASP A 513 15.17 -10.10 -12.06
C ASP A 513 16.30 -9.37 -12.83
N LEU A 514 17.43 -9.08 -12.19
CA LEU A 514 18.54 -8.38 -12.83
C LEU A 514 19.41 -9.33 -13.65
N ILE A 515 19.43 -9.11 -14.96
CA ILE A 515 20.40 -9.75 -15.84
C ILE A 515 21.76 -9.09 -15.59
N LYS A 516 22.73 -9.87 -15.13
CA LYS A 516 24.13 -9.43 -15.05
C LYS A 516 24.64 -9.22 -16.46
N ILE A 517 24.94 -7.97 -16.81
CA ILE A 517 25.48 -7.61 -18.12
C ILE A 517 26.90 -7.07 -17.93
N ASN A 518 27.81 -7.52 -18.79
CA ASN A 518 29.16 -6.99 -18.85
C ASN A 518 29.14 -5.61 -19.53
N VAL A 519 29.45 -4.56 -18.78
CA VAL A 519 29.43 -3.18 -19.27
C VAL A 519 30.46 -2.95 -20.40
N ASP A 520 31.61 -3.60 -20.36
CA ASP A 520 32.61 -3.53 -21.45
C ASP A 520 32.02 -4.11 -22.74
N SER A 521 31.30 -5.24 -22.64
CA SER A 521 30.64 -5.85 -23.81
C SER A 521 29.52 -4.97 -24.40
N LEU A 522 28.81 -4.19 -23.57
CA LEU A 522 27.85 -3.20 -24.05
C LEU A 522 28.56 -2.03 -24.72
N THR A 523 29.66 -1.57 -24.13
CA THR A 523 30.44 -0.44 -24.65
C THR A 523 31.04 -0.79 -26.00
N GLU A 524 31.64 -1.98 -26.16
CA GLU A 524 32.14 -2.48 -27.45
C GLU A 524 31.02 -2.60 -28.50
N LYS A 525 29.82 -3.01 -28.10
CA LYS A 525 28.70 -3.26 -29.01
C LYS A 525 27.99 -1.99 -29.47
N PHE A 526 27.83 -1.01 -28.58
CA PHE A 526 26.97 0.16 -28.81
C PHE A 526 27.74 1.48 -28.85
N CYS A 527 28.92 1.55 -28.25
CA CYS A 527 29.75 2.75 -28.19
C CYS A 527 31.26 2.41 -28.35
N PRO A 528 31.68 1.80 -29.47
CA PRO A 528 33.05 1.29 -29.65
C PRO A 528 34.14 2.37 -29.54
N ASP A 529 33.77 3.63 -29.78
CA ASP A 529 34.68 4.79 -29.70
C ASP A 529 34.72 5.44 -28.30
N PHE A 530 33.92 4.95 -27.34
CA PHE A 530 33.84 5.48 -25.98
C PHE A 530 34.76 4.71 -25.03
N ASP A 531 35.87 5.33 -24.63
CA ASP A 531 36.77 4.78 -23.61
C ASP A 531 36.18 4.98 -22.21
N LEU A 532 35.31 4.04 -21.82
CA LEU A 532 34.65 4.04 -20.50
C LEU A 532 35.67 4.12 -19.35
N LYS A 533 36.82 3.46 -19.49
CA LYS A 533 37.86 3.45 -18.45
C LYS A 533 38.47 4.84 -18.29
N ALA A 534 38.87 5.48 -19.39
CA ALA A 534 39.41 6.83 -19.35
C ALA A 534 38.41 7.86 -18.81
N GLU A 535 37.11 7.68 -19.07
CA GLU A 535 36.08 8.60 -18.56
C GLU A 535 35.82 8.42 -17.06
N LEU A 536 35.82 7.17 -16.56
CA LEU A 536 35.72 6.90 -15.12
C LEU A 536 36.91 7.46 -14.35
N GLU A 537 38.11 7.41 -14.93
CA GLU A 537 39.32 7.99 -14.33
C GLU A 537 39.25 9.53 -14.22
N LYS A 538 38.49 10.21 -15.09
CA LYS A 538 38.27 11.68 -15.01
C LYS A 538 37.35 12.07 -13.85
N GLY A 539 36.44 11.18 -13.42
CA GLY A 539 35.48 11.42 -12.33
C GLY A 539 36.03 11.19 -10.91
N LEU A 540 37.19 10.53 -10.78
CA LEU A 540 37.85 10.26 -9.51
C LEU A 540 38.68 11.47 -9.04
N VAL A 541 38.01 12.51 -8.55
CA VAL A 541 38.71 13.58 -7.82
C VAL A 541 38.95 13.10 -6.37
N PRO A 542 40.20 13.15 -5.84
CA PRO A 542 40.46 12.82 -4.45
C PRO A 542 39.67 13.77 -3.53
N SER A 543 39.05 13.20 -2.50
CA SER A 543 38.38 13.99 -1.47
C SER A 543 39.33 14.99 -0.81
N SER A 544 38.79 16.15 -0.45
CA SER A 544 39.53 17.26 0.17
C SER A 544 40.37 16.81 1.38
N PRO A 545 41.59 17.35 1.59
CA PRO A 545 42.48 16.93 2.65
C PRO A 545 41.94 17.39 4.01
N GLY A 546 41.10 16.56 4.63
CA GLY A 546 40.51 16.84 5.93
C GLY A 546 39.91 15.64 6.68
N SER A 547 39.68 14.49 6.02
CA SER A 547 39.26 13.28 6.74
C SER A 547 40.45 12.39 7.07
N GLN A 548 40.55 12.01 8.35
CA GLN A 548 41.61 11.14 8.84
C GLN A 548 41.58 9.81 8.09
N THR A 549 42.71 9.52 7.46
CA THR A 549 42.98 8.29 6.72
C THR A 549 42.92 7.09 7.66
N ARG A 550 41.98 6.16 7.43
CA ARG A 550 42.15 4.78 7.87
C ARG A 550 42.94 4.04 6.79
N MET A 551 44.27 4.18 6.82
CA MET A 551 45.17 3.30 6.09
C MET A 551 45.01 1.87 6.61
N LYS A 552 44.38 0.99 5.84
CA LYS A 552 44.76 -0.43 5.76
C LYS A 552 44.66 -0.87 4.30
N GLY A 553 45.81 -1.27 3.76
CA GLY A 553 45.94 -1.71 2.39
C GLY A 553 45.07 -2.94 2.10
N VAL A 554 44.27 -2.81 1.06
CA VAL A 554 43.68 -3.95 0.36
C VAL A 554 44.30 -3.93 -1.04
N ARG A 555 45.09 -4.98 -1.34
CA ARG A 555 45.48 -5.28 -2.72
C ARG A 555 44.19 -5.57 -3.48
N TYR A 556 43.84 -4.74 -4.45
CA TYR A 556 42.80 -5.05 -5.41
C TYR A 556 43.32 -6.14 -6.35
N ASP A 557 42.88 -7.36 -6.10
CA ASP A 557 42.91 -8.40 -7.11
C ASP A 557 41.89 -8.02 -8.21
N THR A 558 42.25 -8.25 -9.46
CA THR A 558 41.61 -7.81 -10.71
C THR A 558 40.25 -8.47 -10.97
N SER A 559 39.30 -8.26 -10.06
CA SER A 559 37.91 -8.67 -10.17
C SER A 559 37.05 -7.61 -9.48
N THR A 560 36.91 -6.47 -10.13
CA THR A 560 36.24 -5.29 -9.58
C THR A 560 34.73 -5.48 -9.49
N ASN A 561 34.29 -6.02 -8.35
CA ASN A 561 33.00 -5.72 -7.74
C ASN A 561 32.99 -4.25 -7.28
N LEU A 562 32.76 -3.34 -8.22
CA LEU A 562 32.40 -1.95 -7.94
C LEU A 562 30.91 -1.81 -8.22
N ILE A 563 30.11 -1.82 -7.15
CA ILE A 563 28.71 -1.41 -7.18
C ILE A 563 28.71 0.10 -7.44
N PHE A 564 28.68 0.46 -8.72
CA PHE A 564 28.43 1.83 -9.16
C PHE A 564 26.92 1.99 -9.40
N SER A 565 26.28 2.87 -8.63
CA SER A 565 24.98 3.46 -8.94
C SER A 565 25.09 4.52 -10.04
N LEU A 566 25.83 4.22 -11.12
CA LEU A 566 25.78 5.01 -12.33
C LEU A 566 24.48 4.68 -13.04
N ASN A 567 23.60 5.67 -13.17
CA ASN A 567 22.34 5.64 -13.89
C ASN A 567 22.58 5.53 -15.42
N LEU A 568 23.35 4.54 -15.85
CA LEU A 568 23.61 4.17 -17.25
C LEU A 568 22.37 3.55 -17.94
N ARG A 569 21.24 3.45 -17.22
CA ARG A 569 19.97 2.92 -17.74
C ARG A 569 19.25 3.81 -18.76
N ASN A 570 19.71 5.04 -18.98
CA ASN A 570 19.06 6.00 -19.88
C ASN A 570 19.89 6.33 -21.14
N ILE A 571 20.92 5.54 -21.48
CA ILE A 571 21.71 5.73 -22.71
C ILE A 571 21.70 4.47 -23.62
N LEU A 572 20.93 3.43 -23.27
CA LEU A 572 20.76 2.24 -24.12
C LEU A 572 19.29 1.83 -24.26
#